data_AF-A0A1F4MRZ3-F1
#
_entry.id   AF-A0A1F4MRZ3-F1
#
_cell.length_a   1.000
_cell.length_b   1.000
_cell.length_c   1.000
_cell.angle_alpha   90.00
_cell.angle_beta   90.00
_cell.angle_gamma   90.00
#
_symmetry.space_group_name_H-M   'P 1'
#
loop_
_entity.id
_entity.type
_entity.pdbx_description
1 polymer ?
#
loop_
_entity_poly.entity_id
_entity_poly.type
_entity_poly.pdbx_seq_one_letter_code
_entity_poly.pdbx_strand_id
1 'polypeptide(L)' 'MMQLGAESVFVGSGIFKSSDPARRAKAIVEATTHYMDFDIVAKVSEDLKEAMRGIEISEIPKGQLLQTRGW' A
#
# COMPACT_ATOMS: atom_id res chain seq x y z
N MET A 1 -6.84 5.74 -1.52
CA MET A 1 -7.99 4.81 -1.49
C MET A 1 -9.20 5.44 -0.82
N MET A 2 -9.11 5.80 0.47
CA MET A 2 -10.22 6.43 1.20
C MET A 2 -10.74 7.71 0.52
N GLN A 3 -9.85 8.60 0.06
CA GLN A 3 -10.25 9.81 -0.71
C GLN A 3 -10.96 9.51 -2.04
N LEU A 4 -10.82 8.30 -2.59
CA LEU A 4 -11.53 7.85 -3.80
C LEU A 4 -12.88 7.19 -3.47
N GLY A 5 -13.31 7.22 -2.21
CA GLY A 5 -14.59 6.66 -1.75
C GLY A 5 -14.54 5.21 -1.28
N ALA A 6 -13.35 4.62 -1.10
CA ALA A 6 -13.24 3.28 -0.53
C ALA A 6 -13.64 3.27 0.95
N GLU A 7 -14.47 2.31 1.35
CA GLU A 7 -14.88 2.13 2.76
C GLU A 7 -13.79 1.46 3.61
N SER A 8 -12.92 0.67 2.98
CA SER A 8 -11.83 -0.05 3.65
C SER A 8 -10.65 -0.28 2.71
N VAL A 9 -9.50 -0.64 3.29
CA VAL A 9 -8.27 -0.98 2.55
C VAL A 9 -7.74 -2.31 3.07
N PHE A 10 -7.52 -3.26 2.17
CA PHE A 10 -6.87 -4.53 2.48
C PHE A 10 -5.38 -4.46 2.16
N VAL A 11 -4.54 -4.81 3.14
CA VAL A 11 -3.08 -4.83 2.97
C VAL A 11 -2.50 -6.11 3.55
N GLY A 12 -1.80 -6.88 2.72
CA GLY A 12 -1.02 -8.04 3.17
C GLY A 12 0.47 -7.81 2.96
N SER A 13 0.92 -8.00 1.72
CA SER A 13 2.33 -7.99 1.36
C SER A 13 3.02 -6.64 1.65
N GLY A 14 2.32 -5.51 1.48
CA GLY A 14 2.84 -4.19 1.79
C GLY A 14 3.26 -3.98 3.26
N ILE A 15 2.68 -4.75 4.20
CA ILE A 15 3.06 -4.78 5.62
C ILE A 15 4.12 -5.86 5.85
N PHE A 16 3.78 -7.12 5.56
CA PHE A 16 4.57 -8.27 5.99
C PHE A 16 5.85 -8.51 5.18
N LYS A 17 5.95 -7.96 3.97
CA LYS A 17 7.19 -8.00 3.16
C LYS A 17 7.98 -6.69 3.23
N SER A 18 7.63 -5.79 4.16
CA SER A 18 8.46 -4.63 4.48
C SER A 18 9.55 -5.00 5.49
N SER A 19 10.57 -4.15 5.62
CA SER A 19 11.64 -4.36 6.62
C SER A 19 11.24 -4.02 8.06
N ASP A 20 10.09 -3.36 8.27
CA ASP A 20 9.53 -3.04 9.60
C ASP A 20 7.99 -3.17 9.60
N PRO A 21 7.46 -4.41 9.67
CA PRO A 21 6.02 -4.64 9.53
C PRO A 21 5.17 -3.95 10.60
N ALA A 22 5.62 -3.92 11.86
CA ALA A 22 4.85 -3.36 12.96
C ALA A 22 4.67 -1.84 12.82
N ARG A 23 5.77 -1.12 12.56
CA ARG A 23 5.72 0.34 12.36
C ARG A 23 4.87 0.69 11.14
N ARG A 24 5.01 -0.07 10.06
CA ARG A 24 4.25 0.14 8.83
C ARG A 24 2.75 -0.14 8.99
N ALA A 25 2.39 -1.20 9.70
CA ALA A 25 0.99 -1.50 10.00
C ALA A 25 0.33 -0.35 10.75
N LYS A 26 1.01 0.17 11.79
CA LYS A 26 0.53 1.33 12.55
C LYS A 26 0.34 2.56 11.66
N ALA A 27 1.32 2.89 10.82
CA ALA A 27 1.23 4.02 9.90
C ALA A 27 0.05 3.89 8.91
N ILE A 28 -0.19 2.69 8.36
CA ILE A 28 -1.31 2.44 7.44
C ILE A 28 -2.66 2.61 8.15
N VAL A 29 -2.80 2.12 9.38
CA VAL A 29 -4.04 2.26 10.17
C VAL A 29 -4.31 3.74 10.48
N GLU A 30 -3.30 4.49 10.95
CA GLU A 30 -3.45 5.92 11.24
C GLU A 30 -3.75 6.73 9.98
N ALA A 31 -3.03 6.49 8.88
CA ALA A 31 -3.28 7.16 7.60
C ALA A 31 -4.67 6.84 7.01
N THR A 32 -5.17 5.61 7.22
CA THR A 32 -6.52 5.22 6.78
C THR A 32 -7.59 5.90 7.63
N THR A 33 -7.37 6.00 8.94
CA THR A 33 -8.32 6.61 9.89
C THR A 33 -8.40 8.13 9.70
N HIS A 34 -7.25 8.77 9.47
CA HIS A 34 -7.11 10.23 9.39
C HIS A 34 -6.81 10.72 7.97
N TYR A 35 -7.34 10.05 6.94
CA TYR A 35 -6.97 10.28 5.54
C TYR A 35 -7.25 11.70 4.98
N MET A 36 -8.00 12.53 5.72
CA MET A 36 -8.30 13.92 5.41
C MET A 36 -7.43 14.93 6.18
N ASP A 37 -6.66 14.47 7.17
CA ASP A 37 -5.69 15.29 7.91
C ASP A 37 -4.31 15.07 7.30
N PHE A 38 -3.89 16.00 6.44
CA PHE A 38 -2.65 15.86 5.69
C PHE A 38 -1.40 15.95 6.58
N ASP A 39 -1.48 16.64 7.72
CA ASP A 39 -0.36 16.75 8.66
C ASP A 39 -0.13 15.41 9.36
N ILE A 40 -1.20 14.71 9.76
CA ILE A 40 -1.11 13.36 10.29
C ILE A 40 -0.57 12.40 9.23
N VAL A 41 -1.11 12.43 8.00
CA VAL A 41 -0.68 11.54 6.92
C VAL A 41 0.81 11.71 6.61
N ALA A 42 1.30 12.96 6.57
CA ALA A 42 2.71 13.26 6.38
C ALA A 42 3.55 12.68 7.53
N LYS A 43 3.19 13.00 8.77
CA LYS A 43 3.90 12.56 9.97
C LYS A 43 4.01 11.03 10.09
N VAL A 44 2.94 10.29 9.83
CA VAL A 44 2.99 8.82 9.95
C VAL A 44 3.74 8.14 8.80
N SER A 45 3.99 8.88 7.71
CA SER A 45 4.77 8.42 6.57
C SER A 45 6.28 8.62 6.75
N GLU A 46 6.71 9.37 7.76
CA GLU A 46 8.11 9.64 8.06
C GLU A 46 8.84 8.41 8.64
N ASP A 47 10.12 8.29 8.30
CA ASP A 47 11.05 7.27 8.81
C ASP A 47 10.52 5.83 8.68
N LEU A 48 9.64 5.58 7.71
CA LEU A 48 9.29 4.23 7.32
C LEU A 48 10.50 3.62 6.60
N LYS A 49 10.98 2.49 7.14
CA LYS A 49 12.04 1.70 6.50
C LYS A 49 11.57 1.13 5.15
N GLU A 50 12.44 0.39 4.46
CA GLU A 50 12.18 -0.13 3.11
C GLU A 50 10.81 -0.81 2.95
N ALA A 51 10.16 -0.47 1.84
CA ALA A 51 8.91 -1.07 1.41
C ALA A 51 9.10 -2.42 0.72
N MET A 52 8.00 -3.17 0.61
CA MET A 52 7.97 -4.29 -0.32
C MET A 52 8.30 -3.79 -1.74
N ARG A 53 9.20 -4.50 -2.43
CA ARG A 53 9.48 -4.25 -3.84
C ARG A 53 8.26 -4.61 -4.71
N GLY A 54 7.79 -3.65 -5.50
CA GLY A 54 6.80 -3.88 -6.54
C GLY A 54 7.38 -4.65 -7.73
N ILE A 55 6.51 -5.29 -8.51
CA ILE A 55 6.88 -5.93 -9.78
C ILE A 55 6.26 -5.08 -10.89
N GLU A 56 7.06 -4.71 -11.89
CA GLU A 56 6.58 -3.97 -13.04
C GLU A 56 5.68 -4.84 -13.93
N ILE A 57 4.64 -4.26 -14.52
CA ILE A 57 3.65 -5.02 -15.30
C ILE A 57 4.26 -5.82 -16.45
N SER A 58 5.31 -5.27 -17.09
CA SER A 58 6.04 -5.91 -18.19
C SER A 58 6.87 -7.12 -17.75
N GLU A 59 7.18 -7.23 -16.45
CA GLU A 59 7.95 -8.33 -15.86
C GLU A 59 7.06 -9.47 -15.39
N ILE A 60 5.73 -9.26 -15.30
CA ILE A 60 4.79 -10.30 -14.87
C ILE A 60 4.66 -11.36 -15.98
N PRO A 61 4.93 -12.65 -15.68
CA PRO A 61 4.74 -13.72 -16.65
C PRO A 61 3.31 -13.78 -17.18
N LYS A 62 3.12 -14.04 -18.48
CA LYS A 62 1.79 -14.03 -19.13
C LYS A 62 0.74 -14.88 -18.39
N GLY A 63 1.11 -16.05 -17.86
CA GLY A 63 0.21 -16.93 -17.12
C GLY A 63 -0.17 -16.45 -15.71
N GLN A 64 0.45 -15.39 -15.20
CA GLN A 64 0.16 -14.78 -13.89
C GLN A 64 -0.59 -13.45 -14.02
N LEU A 65 -0.81 -12.96 -15.24
CA LEU A 65 -1.64 -11.78 -15.48
C LEU A 65 -3.10 -12.13 -15.20
N LEU A 66 -3.74 -11.39 -14.30
CA LEU A 66 -5.17 -11.55 -14.01
C LEU A 66 -6.05 -11.09 -15.17
N GLN A 67 -5.56 -10.14 -15.97
CA GLN A 67 -6.24 -9.63 -17.15
C GLN A 67 -5.21 -9.20 -18.20
N THR A 68 -5.43 -9.57 -19.46
CA THR A 68 -4.73 -9.04 -20.62
C THR A 68 -5.59 -7.96 -21.28
N ARG A 69 -4.99 -6.90 -21.85
CA ARG A 69 -5.78 -5.88 -22.59
C ARG A 69 -6.34 -6.50 -23.87
N GLY A 70 -7.61 -6.22 -24.16
CA GLY A 70 -8.27 -6.61 -25.41
C GLY A 70 -8.96 -7.98 -25.36
N TRP A 71 -10.06 -8.08 -26.09
CA TRP A 71 -10.77 -9.31 -26.46
C TRP A 71 -10.09 -9.94 -27.67
#